data_AF-A0A9P4YIE4-F1
#
_entry.id   AF-A0A9P4YIE4-F1
#
_cell.length_a   1.000
_cell.length_b   1.000
_cell.length_c   1.000
_cell.angle_alpha   90.00
_cell.angle_beta   90.00
_cell.angle_gamma   90.00
#
_symmetry.space_group_name_H-M   'P 1'
#
loop_
_entity.id
_entity.type
_entity.pdbx_description
1 polymer ?
#
loop_
_entity_poly.entity_id
_entity_poly.type
_entity_poly.pdbx_seq_one_letter_code
_entity_poly.pdbx_strand_id
1 'polypeptide(L)'
;MVGSKSLLSGQKPKGSSWRRTADYVYAFFFILHIVIMFMVDLVPLYPDALKPAFLDDIRSFYINTYQDKFFIDPPAWFGSYIVMELVYHVPASIINASKLLNDDSSAPLHVLVWAIQTFVTTFTCVVEVWSWADRTTDQKMNISLLYVPYMIFAGLVGLDMFVRLGSVLKKPKRD
;
A
#
# COMPACT_ATOMS: atom_id res chain seq x y z
N MET A 1 -32.06 26.67 42.83
CA MET A 1 -30.81 25.93 42.61
C MET A 1 -31.14 24.62 41.91
N VAL A 2 -30.94 24.55 40.59
CA VAL A 2 -30.90 23.26 39.85
C VAL A 2 -29.73 23.39 38.89
N GLY A 3 -28.69 22.61 39.15
CA GLY A 3 -27.41 22.65 38.46
C GLY A 3 -27.51 22.13 37.03
N SER A 4 -26.98 22.94 36.11
CA SER A 4 -26.74 22.58 34.71
C SER A 4 -25.73 21.43 34.63
N LYS A 5 -26.14 20.29 34.08
CA LYS A 5 -25.23 19.21 33.71
C LYS A 5 -24.53 19.61 32.41
N SER A 6 -23.31 20.12 32.56
CA SER A 6 -22.33 20.26 31.48
C SER A 6 -22.05 18.88 30.88
N LEU A 7 -22.58 18.62 29.68
CA LEU A 7 -22.13 17.54 28.81
C LEU A 7 -20.72 17.89 28.35
N LEU A 8 -19.73 17.27 28.99
CA LEU A 8 -18.35 17.26 28.52
C LEU A 8 -18.31 16.56 27.17
N SER A 9 -18.48 17.34 26.11
CA SER A 9 -17.99 17.01 24.77
C SER A 9 -16.50 16.75 24.89
N GLY A 10 -16.13 15.47 24.94
CA GLY A 10 -14.75 15.03 24.87
C GLY A 10 -14.19 15.39 23.51
N GLN A 11 -13.67 16.60 23.37
CA GLN A 11 -12.86 16.98 22.22
C GLN A 11 -11.68 16.03 22.15
N LYS A 12 -11.70 15.11 21.18
CA LYS A 12 -10.51 14.36 20.79
C LYS A 12 -9.40 15.38 20.53
N PRO A 13 -8.21 15.23 21.13
CA PRO A 13 -7.11 16.14 20.87
C PRO A 13 -6.84 16.13 19.36
N LYS A 14 -7.03 17.28 18.70
CA LYS A 14 -6.71 17.44 17.28
C LYS A 14 -5.25 17.07 17.10
N GLY A 15 -4.97 16.00 16.35
CA GLY A 15 -3.62 15.74 15.88
C GLY A 15 -3.06 16.99 15.20
N SER A 16 -1.72 17.15 15.17
CA SER A 16 -1.12 18.27 14.45
C SER A 16 -1.67 18.30 13.02
N SER A 17 -1.99 19.49 12.50
CA SER A 17 -2.60 19.69 11.17
C SER A 17 -1.89 18.86 10.09
N TRP A 18 -0.56 18.80 10.18
CA TRP A 18 0.30 17.98 9.32
C TRP A 18 -0.02 16.47 9.33
N ARG A 19 -0.20 15.85 10.51
CA ARG A 19 -0.49 14.41 10.61
C ARG A 19 -1.79 14.07 9.93
N ARG A 20 -2.79 14.93 10.12
CA ARG A 20 -4.10 14.74 9.50
C ARG A 20 -4.03 14.89 7.98
N THR A 21 -3.25 15.85 7.48
CA THR A 21 -2.98 15.98 6.03
C THR A 21 -2.29 14.74 5.47
N ALA A 22 -1.27 14.21 6.17
CA ALA A 22 -0.59 12.99 5.76
C ALA A 22 -1.56 11.79 5.67
N ASP A 23 -2.49 11.66 6.62
CA ASP A 23 -3.47 10.57 6.62
C ASP A 23 -4.40 10.63 5.39
N TYR A 24 -4.78 11.84 4.93
CA TYR A 24 -5.53 11.99 3.69
C TYR A 24 -4.72 11.60 2.45
N VAL A 25 -3.43 11.94 2.41
CA VAL A 25 -2.53 11.54 1.32
C VAL A 25 -2.40 10.01 1.28
N TYR A 26 -2.22 9.38 2.44
CA TYR A 26 -2.13 7.92 2.54
C TYR A 26 -3.45 7.25 2.16
N ALA A 27 -4.59 7.78 2.60
CA ALA A 27 -5.90 7.26 2.23
C ALA A 27 -6.16 7.37 0.72
N PHE A 28 -5.83 8.52 0.12
CA PHE A 28 -5.93 8.70 -1.33
C PHE A 28 -5.06 7.69 -2.08
N PHE A 29 -3.82 7.49 -1.62
CA PHE A 29 -2.94 6.45 -2.17
C PHE A 29 -3.58 5.06 -2.08
N PHE A 30 -4.16 4.66 -0.95
CA PHE A 30 -4.80 3.34 -0.81
C PHE A 30 -5.98 3.16 -1.76
N ILE A 31 -6.78 4.21 -1.97
CA ILE A 31 -7.90 4.20 -2.93
C ILE A 31 -7.37 4.01 -4.36
N LEU A 32 -6.36 4.79 -4.74
CA LEU A 32 -5.72 4.67 -6.05
C LEU A 32 -5.08 3.28 -6.24
N HIS A 33 -4.44 2.76 -5.20
CA HIS A 33 -3.76 1.47 -5.23
C HIS A 33 -4.74 0.31 -5.46
N ILE A 34 -5.96 0.36 -4.90
CA ILE A 34 -7.02 -0.62 -5.20
C ILE A 34 -7.30 -0.65 -6.71
N VAL A 35 -7.45 0.51 -7.34
CA VAL A 35 -7.70 0.61 -8.79
C VAL A 35 -6.53 0.02 -9.59
N ILE A 36 -5.30 0.35 -9.21
CA ILE A 36 -4.08 -0.14 -9.89
C ILE A 36 -3.97 -1.67 -9.77
N MET A 37 -4.17 -2.24 -8.58
CA MET A 37 -4.11 -3.69 -8.38
C MET A 37 -5.08 -4.43 -9.30
N PHE A 38 -6.33 -3.99 -9.42
CA PHE A 38 -7.29 -4.62 -10.32
C PHE A 38 -6.99 -4.40 -11.81
N MET A 39 -6.34 -3.30 -12.18
CA MET A 39 -6.04 -2.98 -13.58
C MET A 39 -4.73 -3.58 -14.08
N VAL A 40 -3.78 -3.88 -13.19
CA VAL A 40 -2.42 -4.29 -13.56
C VAL A 40 -2.05 -5.61 -12.89
N ASP A 41 -1.99 -5.61 -11.55
CA ASP A 41 -1.33 -6.68 -10.82
C ASP A 41 -2.16 -7.98 -10.79
N LEU A 42 -3.48 -7.84 -10.60
CA LEU A 42 -4.43 -8.94 -10.50
C LEU A 42 -4.98 -9.41 -11.85
N VAL A 43 -4.58 -8.79 -12.96
CA VAL A 43 -4.98 -9.19 -14.33
C VAL A 43 -4.80 -10.70 -14.57
N PRO A 44 -3.68 -11.34 -14.15
CA PRO A 44 -3.50 -12.79 -14.32
C PRO A 44 -4.53 -13.66 -13.58
N LEU A 45 -5.23 -13.12 -12.57
CA LEU A 45 -6.23 -13.84 -11.78
C LEU A 45 -7.66 -13.65 -12.30
N TYR A 46 -7.88 -12.81 -13.30
CA TYR A 46 -9.22 -12.65 -13.87
C TYR A 46 -9.65 -13.93 -14.58
N PRO A 47 -10.86 -14.46 -14.31
CA PRO A 47 -11.43 -15.48 -15.17
C PRO A 47 -11.78 -14.85 -16.52
N ASP A 48 -11.63 -15.61 -17.60
CA ASP A 48 -11.82 -15.13 -18.98
C ASP A 48 -13.17 -14.43 -19.20
N ALA A 49 -14.23 -14.90 -18.51
CA ALA A 49 -15.57 -14.35 -18.60
C ALA A 49 -15.74 -12.95 -17.96
N LEU A 50 -14.86 -12.56 -17.02
CA LEU A 50 -14.95 -11.30 -16.28
C LEU A 50 -13.86 -10.30 -16.68
N LYS A 51 -12.85 -10.72 -17.45
CA LYS A 51 -11.74 -9.85 -17.85
C LYS A 51 -12.23 -8.81 -18.86
N PRO A 52 -12.23 -7.50 -18.53
CA PRO A 52 -12.54 -6.47 -19.50
C PRO A 52 -11.47 -6.45 -20.60
N ALA A 53 -11.90 -6.36 -21.86
CA ALA A 53 -10.99 -6.45 -23.01
C ALA A 53 -9.86 -5.40 -22.98
N PHE A 54 -10.14 -4.19 -22.50
CA PHE A 54 -9.14 -3.11 -22.43
C PHE A 54 -7.97 -3.41 -21.47
N LEU A 55 -8.11 -4.37 -20.54
CA LEU A 55 -7.01 -4.78 -19.66
C LEU A 55 -5.88 -5.45 -20.45
N ASP A 56 -6.20 -6.12 -21.56
CA ASP A 56 -5.17 -6.70 -22.43
C ASP A 56 -4.37 -5.62 -23.16
N ASP A 57 -5.00 -4.50 -23.52
CA ASP A 57 -4.32 -3.34 -24.10
C ASP A 57 -3.38 -2.69 -23.07
N ILE A 58 -3.85 -2.49 -21.83
CA ILE A 58 -3.03 -1.97 -20.72
C ILE A 58 -1.85 -2.89 -20.45
N ARG A 59 -2.08 -4.21 -20.39
CA ARG A 59 -1.03 -5.20 -20.14
C ARG A 59 -0.01 -5.21 -21.28
N SER A 60 -0.46 -5.14 -22.52
CA SER A 60 0.42 -5.07 -23.70
C SER A 60 1.26 -3.80 -23.68
N PHE A 61 0.66 -2.65 -23.39
CA PHE A 61 1.39 -1.40 -23.20
C PHE A 61 2.44 -1.54 -22.09
N TYR A 62 2.03 -2.05 -20.92
CA TYR A 62 2.91 -2.22 -19.77
C TYR A 62 4.12 -3.10 -20.08
N ILE A 63 3.90 -4.28 -20.66
CA ILE A 63 4.96 -5.22 -21.03
C ILE A 63 5.89 -4.57 -22.07
N ASN A 64 5.34 -3.90 -23.08
CA ASN A 64 6.14 -3.26 -24.12
C ASN A 64 7.00 -2.11 -23.57
N THR A 65 6.44 -1.31 -22.66
CA THR A 65 7.13 -0.17 -22.04
C THR A 65 8.21 -0.60 -21.06
N TYR A 66 7.90 -1.55 -20.16
CA TYR A 66 8.77 -1.85 -19.03
C TYR A 66 9.55 -3.16 -19.14
N GLN A 67 9.19 -4.04 -20.06
CA GLN A 67 9.84 -5.35 -20.25
C GLN A 67 9.89 -6.20 -18.97
N ASP A 68 8.86 -6.04 -18.13
CA ASP A 68 8.78 -6.66 -16.82
C ASP A 68 8.60 -8.18 -16.92
N LYS A 69 9.63 -8.93 -16.49
CA LYS A 69 9.60 -10.39 -16.54
C LYS A 69 8.56 -11.00 -15.61
N PHE A 70 8.16 -10.31 -14.54
CA PHE A 70 7.11 -10.81 -13.63
C PHE A 70 5.77 -11.03 -14.33
N PHE A 71 5.53 -10.34 -15.45
CA PHE A 71 4.30 -10.49 -16.23
C PHE A 71 4.50 -11.18 -17.59
N ILE A 72 5.72 -11.64 -17.89
CA ILE A 72 6.09 -12.38 -19.11
C ILE A 72 6.45 -13.83 -18.79
N ASP A 73 7.39 -14.02 -17.87
CA ASP A 73 7.94 -15.32 -17.44
C ASP A 73 8.26 -15.26 -15.94
N PRO A 74 7.22 -15.28 -15.07
CA PRO A 74 7.40 -15.07 -13.65
C PRO A 74 8.12 -16.23 -12.97
N PRO A 75 9.00 -15.95 -11.99
CA PRO A 75 9.50 -16.99 -11.10
C PRO A 75 8.34 -17.56 -10.26
N ALA A 76 8.45 -18.83 -9.85
CA ALA A 76 7.38 -19.55 -9.15
C ALA A 76 6.87 -18.84 -7.88
N TRP A 77 7.75 -18.12 -7.18
CA TRP A 77 7.38 -17.37 -5.97
C TRP A 77 6.51 -16.14 -6.26
N PHE A 78 6.56 -15.55 -7.45
CA PHE A 78 5.83 -14.32 -7.77
C PHE A 78 4.32 -14.53 -7.73
N GLY A 79 3.84 -15.71 -8.13
CA GLY A 79 2.42 -16.08 -8.00
C GLY A 79 1.90 -15.97 -6.56
N SER A 80 2.74 -16.25 -5.56
CA SER A 80 2.35 -16.07 -4.16
C SER A 80 2.12 -14.60 -3.80
N TYR A 81 2.88 -13.66 -4.40
CA TYR A 81 2.71 -12.22 -4.17
C TYR A 81 1.44 -11.70 -4.82
N ILE A 82 1.11 -12.14 -6.04
CA ILE A 82 -0.18 -11.79 -6.67
C ILE A 82 -1.35 -12.27 -5.82
N VAL A 83 -1.27 -13.50 -5.27
CA VAL A 83 -2.30 -14.00 -4.36
C VAL A 83 -2.38 -13.16 -3.09
N MET A 84 -1.24 -12.79 -2.49
CA MET A 84 -1.19 -11.88 -1.34
C MET A 84 -1.80 -10.51 -1.66
N GLU A 85 -1.65 -10.00 -2.88
CA GLU A 85 -2.29 -8.76 -3.28
C GLU A 85 -3.81 -8.87 -3.25
N LEU A 86 -4.36 -9.95 -3.80
CA LEU A 86 -5.79 -10.19 -3.79
C LEU A 86 -6.34 -10.42 -2.37
N VAL A 87 -5.71 -11.34 -1.62
CA VAL A 87 -6.27 -11.80 -0.34
C VAL A 87 -5.94 -10.89 0.84
N TYR A 88 -4.87 -10.08 0.73
CA TYR A 88 -4.43 -9.18 1.79
C TYR A 88 -4.35 -7.72 1.33
N HIS A 89 -3.66 -7.36 0.24
CA HIS A 89 -3.47 -5.93 -0.09
C HIS A 89 -4.79 -5.24 -0.45
N VAL A 90 -5.67 -5.86 -1.23
CA VAL A 90 -6.99 -5.31 -1.56
C VAL A 90 -7.82 -5.04 -0.29
N PRO A 91 -8.12 -6.04 0.57
CA PRO A 91 -8.90 -5.79 1.78
C PRO A 91 -8.18 -4.85 2.75
N ALA A 92 -6.86 -4.98 2.91
CA ALA A 92 -6.08 -4.08 3.75
C ALA A 92 -6.17 -2.63 3.26
N SER A 93 -6.12 -2.39 1.95
CA SER A 93 -6.22 -1.04 1.37
C SER A 93 -7.59 -0.41 1.63
N ILE A 94 -8.68 -1.18 1.51
CA ILE A 94 -10.03 -0.71 1.84
C ILE A 94 -10.13 -0.33 3.32
N ILE A 95 -9.66 -1.21 4.20
CA ILE A 95 -9.68 -1.00 5.66
C ILE A 95 -8.81 0.21 6.03
N ASN A 96 -7.59 0.29 5.50
CA ASN A 96 -6.65 1.37 5.80
C ASN A 96 -7.16 2.72 5.32
N ALA A 97 -7.69 2.80 4.09
CA ALA A 97 -8.31 4.02 3.58
C ALA A 97 -9.43 4.49 4.51
N SER A 98 -10.35 3.59 4.87
CA SER A 98 -11.45 3.91 5.79
C SER A 98 -10.96 4.38 7.16
N LYS A 99 -10.00 3.68 7.75
CA LYS A 99 -9.44 4.03 9.07
C LYS A 99 -8.75 5.39 9.08
N LEU A 100 -7.96 5.68 8.06
CA LEU A 100 -7.27 6.97 7.90
C LEU A 100 -8.28 8.10 7.69
N LEU A 101 -9.27 7.93 6.82
CA LEU A 101 -10.34 8.90 6.59
C LEU A 101 -11.15 9.19 7.86
N ASN A 102 -11.35 8.19 8.72
CA ASN A 102 -12.14 8.33 9.95
C ASN A 102 -11.33 8.70 11.21
N ASP A 103 -10.02 8.94 11.10
CA ASP A 103 -9.15 9.23 12.24
C ASP A 103 -9.18 8.12 13.32
N ASP A 104 -9.20 6.86 12.86
CA ASP A 104 -9.26 5.69 13.73
C ASP A 104 -7.92 5.48 14.45
N SER A 105 -7.96 5.31 15.79
CA SER A 105 -6.76 5.14 16.61
C SER A 105 -5.99 3.86 16.33
N SER A 106 -6.61 2.88 15.68
CA SER A 106 -5.97 1.63 15.23
C SER A 106 -5.32 1.74 13.85
N ALA A 107 -5.52 2.84 13.10
CA ALA A 107 -4.93 3.01 11.77
C ALA A 107 -3.42 2.75 11.73
N PRO A 108 -2.60 3.24 12.69
CA PRO A 108 -1.16 2.98 12.66
C PRO A 108 -0.78 1.51 12.70
N LEU A 109 -1.53 0.67 13.41
CA LEU A 109 -1.27 -0.77 13.45
C LEU A 109 -1.50 -1.41 12.08
N HIS A 110 -2.67 -1.19 11.49
CA HIS A 110 -3.03 -1.83 10.23
C HIS A 110 -2.16 -1.34 9.05
N VAL A 111 -1.91 -0.03 9.00
CA VAL A 111 -1.08 0.58 7.95
C VAL A 111 0.38 0.13 8.09
N LEU A 112 0.89 -0.06 9.32
CA LEU A 112 2.26 -0.58 9.54
C LEU A 112 2.44 -2.00 8.99
N VAL A 113 1.50 -2.91 9.25
CA VAL A 113 1.59 -4.30 8.74
C VAL A 113 1.59 -4.29 7.21
N TRP A 114 0.70 -3.51 6.60
CA TRP A 114 0.67 -3.35 5.15
C TRP A 114 1.99 -2.78 4.61
N ALA A 115 2.54 -1.75 5.26
CA ALA A 115 3.75 -1.07 4.81
C ALA A 115 4.97 -2.01 4.87
N ILE A 116 5.11 -2.81 5.93
CA ILE A 116 6.22 -3.77 6.06
C ILE A 116 6.12 -4.85 4.98
N GLN A 117 4.93 -5.44 4.80
CA GLN A 117 4.74 -6.47 3.78
C GLN A 117 5.03 -5.93 2.38
N THR A 118 4.46 -4.77 2.05
CA THR A 118 4.65 -4.08 0.78
C THR A 118 6.13 -3.76 0.52
N PHE A 119 6.84 -3.29 1.54
CA PHE A 119 8.27 -3.02 1.42
C PHE A 119 9.05 -4.29 1.10
N VAL A 120 8.79 -5.39 1.81
CA VAL A 120 9.52 -6.66 1.63
C VAL A 120 9.24 -7.30 0.28
N THR A 121 7.98 -7.36 -0.15
CA THR A 121 7.62 -7.92 -1.46
C THR A 121 8.22 -7.09 -2.59
N THR A 122 8.10 -5.76 -2.53
CA THR A 122 8.66 -4.87 -3.55
C THR A 122 10.19 -4.90 -3.56
N PHE A 123 10.83 -4.94 -2.39
CA PHE A 123 12.29 -5.07 -2.29
C PHE A 123 12.78 -6.37 -2.92
N THR A 124 12.08 -7.48 -2.69
CA THR A 124 12.37 -8.77 -3.34
C THR A 124 12.30 -8.63 -4.87
N CYS A 125 11.26 -7.97 -5.39
CA CYS A 125 11.13 -7.72 -6.82
C CYS A 125 12.26 -6.83 -7.38
N VAL A 126 12.65 -5.78 -6.66
CA VAL A 126 13.78 -4.91 -7.08
C VAL A 126 15.09 -5.71 -7.13
N VAL A 127 15.37 -6.53 -6.11
CA VAL A 127 16.57 -7.39 -6.11
C VAL A 127 16.56 -8.35 -7.32
N GLU A 128 15.43 -8.98 -7.58
CA GLU A 128 15.24 -9.89 -8.72
C GLU A 128 15.45 -9.17 -10.06
N VAL A 129 14.86 -7.98 -10.27
CA VAL A 129 15.06 -7.14 -11.47
C VAL A 129 16.55 -6.95 -11.77
N TRP A 130 17.33 -6.61 -10.74
CA TRP A 130 18.76 -6.34 -10.91
C TRP A 130 19.57 -7.61 -11.19
N SER A 131 19.04 -8.78 -10.83
CA SER A 131 19.65 -10.07 -11.12
C SER A 131 19.45 -10.55 -12.57
N TRP A 132 18.49 -10.00 -13.32
CA TRP A 132 18.18 -10.43 -14.69
C TRP A 132 19.37 -10.30 -15.65
N ALA A 133 19.87 -11.40 -16.21
CA ALA A 133 21.00 -11.37 -17.14
C ALA A 133 20.58 -10.97 -18.57
N ASP A 134 19.30 -11.09 -18.91
CA ASP A 134 18.70 -10.91 -20.23
C ASP A 134 18.08 -9.52 -20.44
N ARG A 135 18.42 -8.55 -19.58
CA ARG A 135 17.95 -7.16 -19.67
C ARG A 135 19.12 -6.19 -19.55
N THR A 136 19.08 -5.14 -20.36
CA THR A 136 20.07 -4.06 -20.30
C THR A 136 19.91 -3.25 -19.01
N THR A 137 20.94 -2.52 -18.62
CA THR A 137 20.87 -1.61 -17.46
C THR A 137 19.75 -0.60 -17.59
N ASP A 138 19.51 -0.07 -18.79
CA ASP A 138 18.44 0.90 -19.04
C ASP A 138 17.05 0.29 -18.86
N GLN A 139 16.85 -0.95 -19.32
CA GLN A 139 15.59 -1.68 -19.10
C GLN A 139 15.34 -1.94 -17.61
N LYS A 140 16.37 -2.38 -16.87
CA LYS A 140 16.30 -2.57 -15.41
C LYS A 140 16.03 -1.26 -14.67
N MET A 141 16.66 -0.17 -15.11
CA MET A 141 16.43 1.15 -14.52
C MET A 141 14.99 1.62 -14.78
N ASN A 142 14.47 1.42 -15.99
CA ASN A 142 13.13 1.85 -16.36
C ASN A 142 12.05 1.20 -15.46
N ILE A 143 12.10 -0.12 -15.25
CA ILE A 143 11.18 -0.79 -14.32
C ILE A 143 11.47 -0.40 -12.85
N SER A 144 12.74 -0.20 -12.49
CA SER A 144 13.10 0.24 -11.13
C SER A 144 12.51 1.62 -10.79
N LEU A 145 12.36 2.52 -11.77
CA LEU A 145 11.70 3.82 -11.57
C LEU A 145 10.22 3.70 -11.22
N LEU A 146 9.58 2.55 -11.45
CA LEU A 146 8.23 2.25 -10.98
C LEU A 146 8.26 1.64 -9.56
N TYR A 147 9.11 0.63 -9.34
CA TYR A 147 9.13 -0.15 -8.10
C TYR A 147 9.80 0.58 -6.92
N VAL A 148 10.92 1.25 -7.15
CA VAL A 148 11.72 1.88 -6.08
C VAL A 148 10.97 3.02 -5.40
N PRO A 149 10.29 3.95 -6.11
CA PRO A 149 9.49 4.98 -5.44
C PRO A 149 8.37 4.38 -4.58
N TYR A 150 7.71 3.32 -5.04
CA TYR A 150 6.68 2.61 -4.29
C TYR A 150 7.24 1.95 -3.03
N MET A 151 8.40 1.30 -3.13
CA MET A 151 9.14 0.73 -1.99
C MET A 151 9.54 1.82 -0.97
N ILE A 152 10.10 2.93 -1.44
CA ILE A 152 10.49 4.06 -0.56
C ILE A 152 9.25 4.62 0.14
N PHE A 153 8.15 4.82 -0.60
CA PHE A 153 6.89 5.27 -0.03
C PHE A 153 6.40 4.32 1.08
N ALA A 154 6.38 3.01 0.84
CA ALA A 154 6.00 2.02 1.85
C ALA A 154 6.91 2.11 3.09
N GLY A 155 8.23 2.25 2.91
CA GLY A 155 9.18 2.42 4.02
C GLY A 155 8.93 3.68 4.85
N LEU A 156 8.65 4.82 4.20
CA LEU A 156 8.36 6.09 4.87
C LEU A 156 7.03 6.05 5.64
N VAL A 157 5.97 5.48 5.03
CA VAL A 157 4.69 5.28 5.71
C VAL A 157 4.85 4.33 6.90
N GLY A 158 5.59 3.23 6.72
CA GLY A 158 5.90 2.29 7.79
C GLY A 158 6.62 2.96 8.97
N LEU A 159 7.62 3.81 8.69
CA LEU A 159 8.32 4.57 9.72
C LEU A 159 7.38 5.53 10.48
N ASP A 160 6.54 6.27 9.76
CA ASP A 160 5.55 7.16 10.40
C ASP A 160 4.60 6.37 11.31
N MET A 161 4.03 5.27 10.82
CA MET A 161 3.13 4.42 11.60
C MET A 161 3.82 3.80 12.82
N PHE A 162 5.07 3.35 12.68
CA PHE A 162 5.86 2.82 13.78
C PHE A 162 6.08 3.87 14.89
N VAL A 163 6.47 5.10 14.51
CA VAL A 163 6.64 6.21 15.45
C VAL A 163 5.33 6.55 16.16
N ARG A 164 4.21 6.61 15.41
CA ARG A 164 2.88 6.85 15.98
C ARG A 164 2.50 5.77 16.99
N LEU A 165 2.63 4.49 16.63
CA LEU A 165 2.32 3.37 17.51
C LEU A 165 3.19 3.36 18.77
N GLY A 166 4.51 3.57 18.62
CA GLY A 166 5.44 3.68 19.75
C GLY A 166 5.08 4.81 20.72
N SER A 167 4.58 5.94 20.22
CA SER A 167 4.13 7.05 21.07
C SER A 167 2.88 6.73 21.90
N VAL A 168 2.03 5.82 21.42
CA VAL A 168 0.84 5.36 22.15
C VAL A 168 1.26 4.37 23.24
N LEU A 169 2.14 3.43 22.93
CA LEU A 169 2.60 2.40 23.87
C LEU A 169 3.43 2.96 25.04
N LYS A 170 4.14 4.08 24.81
CA LYS A 170 4.94 4.75 25.85
C LYS A 170 4.12 5.59 26.84
N LYS A 171 2.82 5.79 26.62
CA LYS A 171 1.99 6.53 27.60
C LYS A 171 1.73 5.62 28.82
N PRO A 172 2.07 6.06 30.05
CA PRO A 172 1.82 5.27 31.24
C PRO A 172 0.32 4.98 31.35
N LYS A 173 -0.03 3.73 31.74
CA LYS A 173 -1.40 3.40 32.12
C LYS A 173 -1.80 4.36 33.24
N ARG A 174 -2.90 5.10 33.04
CA ARG A 174 -3.57 5.78 34.15
C ARG A 174 -4.26 4.68 34.94
N ASP A 175 -3.71 4.39 36.11
CA ASP A 175 -4.37 3.58 37.15
C ASP A 175 -5.62 4.30 37.67
#